data_AF-A0A371IYW9-F1
#
_entry.id   AF-A0A371IYW9-F1
#
_cell.length_a   1.000
_cell.length_b   1.000
_cell.length_c   1.000
_cell.angle_alpha   90.00
_cell.angle_beta   90.00
_cell.angle_gamma   90.00
#
_symmetry.space_group_name_H-M   'P 1'
#
loop_
_entity.id
_entity.type
_entity.pdbx_description
1 polymer ?
#
loop_
_entity_poly.entity_id
_entity_poly.type
_entity_poly.pdbx_seq_one_letter_code
_entity_poly.pdbx_strand_id
1 'polypeptide(L)'
;DIDIRDEEIDIGEKYNASAIVSMKVENNGEYDVELSNIDIYPYQGDKPTKYFVSTSNEKILGFIGNLKSGESTEIKMGVTLHNTEEKMILEIINIDDSSNEKVKESIKIK
;
A
#
# COMPACT_ATOMS: atom_id res chain seq x y z
N ASP A 1 3.85 9.14 4.07
CA ASP A 1 4.20 10.18 3.09
C ASP A 1 3.61 9.80 1.73
N ILE A 2 3.24 10.76 0.89
CA ILE A 2 2.72 10.48 -0.45
C ILE A 2 3.40 11.35 -1.51
N ASP A 3 3.79 10.73 -2.63
CA ASP A 3 4.25 11.41 -3.85
C ASP A 3 3.28 11.09 -4.99
N ILE A 4 2.85 12.08 -5.78
CA ILE A 4 1.77 11.93 -6.77
C ILE A 4 2.31 12.16 -8.17
N ARG A 5 1.91 11.30 -9.10
CA ARG A 5 2.31 11.34 -10.51
C ARG A 5 1.07 11.45 -11.39
N ASP A 6 0.89 12.63 -11.97
CA ASP A 6 -0.16 12.92 -12.95
C ASP A 6 0.25 12.36 -14.32
N GLU A 7 0.34 11.04 -14.43
CA GLU A 7 0.63 10.30 -15.67
C GLU A 7 -0.31 9.12 -15.85
N GLU A 8 -0.75 8.89 -17.09
CA GLU A 8 -1.58 7.72 -17.40
C GLU A 8 -0.76 6.45 -17.18
N ILE A 9 -1.33 5.51 -16.42
CA ILE A 9 -0.72 4.20 -16.16
C ILE A 9 -1.67 3.09 -16.61
N ASP A 10 -1.12 2.12 -17.35
CA ASP A 10 -1.84 0.93 -17.82
C ASP A 10 -1.27 -0.33 -17.17
N ILE A 11 -2.08 -0.97 -16.33
CA ILE A 11 -1.78 -2.24 -15.65
C ILE A 11 -2.91 -3.25 -15.89
N GLY A 12 -3.26 -3.43 -17.16
CA GLY A 12 -4.41 -4.19 -17.62
C GLY A 12 -5.72 -3.41 -17.56
N GLU A 13 -5.68 -2.22 -16.95
CA GLU A 13 -6.71 -1.18 -16.94
C GLU A 13 -5.98 0.17 -16.93
N LYS A 14 -6.63 1.19 -17.52
CA LYS A 14 -6.09 2.56 -17.59
C LYS A 14 -6.50 3.36 -16.36
N TYR A 15 -5.53 4.02 -15.76
CA TYR A 15 -5.70 4.95 -14.65
C TYR A 15 -5.07 6.29 -14.99
N ASN A 16 -5.62 7.38 -14.46
CA ASN A 16 -5.23 8.74 -14.85
C ASN A 16 -4.01 9.26 -14.10
N ALA A 17 -3.67 8.63 -12.97
CA ALA A 17 -2.54 9.00 -12.14
C ALA A 17 -2.05 7.82 -11.30
N SER A 18 -0.94 8.01 -10.59
CA SER A 18 -0.50 7.12 -9.52
C SER A 18 0.02 7.91 -8.31
N ALA A 19 0.12 7.24 -7.16
CA ALA A 19 0.78 7.75 -5.98
C ALA A 19 1.78 6.73 -5.45
N ILE A 20 2.94 7.20 -4.98
CA ILE A 20 3.88 6.42 -4.19
C ILE A 20 3.57 6.69 -2.72
N VAL A 21 3.12 5.65 -2.02
CA VAL A 21 2.82 5.70 -0.59
C VAL A 21 4.01 5.15 0.17
N SER A 22 4.57 5.97 1.07
CA SER A 22 5.62 5.55 2.01
C SER A 22 5.05 5.40 3.41
N MET A 23 5.27 4.23 4.02
CA MET A 23 4.75 3.82 5.33
C MET A 23 5.87 3.33 6.23
N LYS A 24 5.83 3.71 7.51
CA LYS A 24 6.63 3.04 8.55
C LYS A 24 5.79 1.89 9.09
N VAL A 25 6.30 0.67 8.98
CA VAL A 25 5.66 -0.53 9.52
C VAL A 25 6.51 -1.06 10.66
N GLU A 26 5.85 -1.43 11.76
CA GLU A 26 6.51 -1.86 13.00
C GLU A 26 5.81 -3.12 13.51
N ASN A 27 6.59 -4.17 13.77
CA ASN A 27 6.07 -5.39 14.34
C ASN A 27 6.08 -5.28 15.87
N ASN A 28 4.91 -5.02 16.44
CA ASN A 28 4.69 -4.96 17.88
C ASN A 28 4.23 -6.31 18.48
N GLY A 29 4.15 -7.36 17.66
CA GLY A 29 3.79 -8.70 18.09
C GLY A 29 4.97 -9.45 18.73
N GLU A 30 4.66 -10.59 19.35
CA GLU A 30 5.65 -11.46 19.99
C GLU A 30 6.49 -12.26 18.96
N TYR A 31 5.91 -12.50 17.77
CA TYR A 31 6.50 -13.36 16.74
C TYR A 31 6.88 -12.56 15.50
N ASP A 32 7.81 -13.11 14.72
CA ASP A 32 8.18 -12.57 13.41
C ASP A 32 6.97 -12.60 12.46
N VAL A 33 6.86 -11.59 11.60
CA VAL A 33 5.78 -11.46 10.62
C VAL A 33 6.36 -11.52 9.21
N GLU A 34 5.86 -12.43 8.38
CA GLU A 34 6.11 -12.43 6.95
C GLU A 34 5.20 -11.37 6.31
N LEU A 35 5.80 -10.32 5.75
CA LEU A 35 5.06 -9.17 5.22
C LEU A 35 4.15 -9.55 4.05
N SER A 36 4.43 -10.65 3.34
CA SER A 36 3.53 -11.14 2.28
C SER A 36 2.16 -11.60 2.79
N ASN A 37 2.01 -11.78 4.10
CA ASN A 37 0.73 -12.11 4.74
C ASN A 37 -0.07 -10.84 5.12
N ILE A 38 0.39 -9.67 4.66
CA ILE A 38 -0.34 -8.42 4.75
C ILE A 38 -0.95 -8.11 3.38
N ASP A 39 -2.25 -8.32 3.25
CA ASP A 39 -3.01 -7.95 2.07
C ASP A 39 -3.32 -6.45 2.05
N ILE A 40 -3.20 -5.84 0.87
CA ILE A 40 -3.49 -4.42 0.64
C ILE A 40 -4.54 -4.28 -0.46
N TYR A 41 -5.65 -3.62 -0.14
CA TYR A 41 -6.73 -3.33 -1.07
C TYR A 41 -6.93 -1.81 -1.16
N PRO A 42 -6.49 -1.17 -2.26
CA PRO A 42 -6.68 0.26 -2.45
C PRO A 42 -8.01 0.59 -3.17
N TYR A 43 -8.61 1.73 -2.81
CA TYR A 43 -9.88 2.22 -3.37
C TYR A 43 -9.88 3.76 -3.53
N GLN A 44 -10.72 4.27 -4.44
CA GLN A 44 -11.18 5.67 -4.45
C GLN A 44 -12.71 5.70 -4.44
N GLY A 45 -13.29 6.22 -3.36
CA GLY A 45 -14.72 6.02 -3.06
C GLY A 45 -15.03 4.52 -2.95
N ASP A 46 -16.05 4.07 -3.69
CA ASP A 46 -16.44 2.65 -3.75
C ASP A 46 -15.75 1.88 -4.90
N LYS A 47 -14.82 2.53 -5.62
CA LYS A 47 -14.15 1.92 -6.78
C LYS A 47 -12.81 1.32 -6.37
N PRO A 48 -12.58 0.02 -6.59
CA PRO A 48 -11.25 -0.55 -6.41
C PRO A 48 -10.25 0.08 -7.38
N THR A 49 -9.02 0.14 -6.94
CA THR A 49 -7.86 0.43 -7.78
C THR A 49 -6.80 -0.64 -7.51
N LYS A 50 -5.58 -0.48 -8.01
CA LYS A 50 -4.52 -1.47 -7.91
C LYS A 50 -3.28 -0.86 -7.28
N TYR A 51 -2.52 -1.68 -6.55
CA TYR A 51 -1.17 -1.32 -6.14
C TYR A 51 -0.16 -2.03 -7.06
N PHE A 52 1.06 -1.50 -7.12
CA PHE A 52 2.15 -2.07 -7.89
C PHE A 52 3.48 -1.90 -7.17
N VAL A 53 4.43 -2.77 -7.53
CA VAL A 53 5.82 -2.71 -7.10
C VAL A 53 6.70 -2.38 -8.31
N SER A 54 7.75 -1.60 -8.07
CA SER A 54 8.72 -1.23 -9.10
C SER A 54 10.13 -1.25 -8.52
N THR A 55 10.98 -2.09 -9.10
CA THR A 55 12.38 -2.26 -8.70
C THR A 55 13.32 -1.32 -9.44
N SER A 56 12.84 -0.61 -10.46
CA SER A 56 13.62 0.40 -11.18
C SER A 56 13.61 1.73 -10.43
N ASN A 57 14.80 2.20 -10.07
CA ASN A 57 15.14 3.53 -9.52
C ASN A 57 14.61 3.90 -8.12
N GLU A 58 13.43 3.44 -7.68
CA GLU A 58 12.79 4.00 -6.46
C GLU A 58 12.51 3.01 -5.32
N LYS A 59 12.97 1.75 -5.44
CA LYS A 59 12.77 0.70 -4.41
C LYS A 59 11.33 0.65 -3.89
N ILE A 60 10.37 0.65 -4.82
CA ILE A 60 8.94 0.46 -4.51
C ILE A 60 8.73 -1.04 -4.37
N LEU A 61 9.06 -1.59 -3.20
CA LEU A 61 9.09 -3.03 -2.96
C LEU A 61 7.78 -3.57 -2.39
N GLY A 62 6.91 -2.71 -1.87
CA GLY A 62 5.71 -3.16 -1.15
C GLY A 62 6.04 -4.02 0.07
N PHE A 63 5.12 -4.89 0.43
CA PHE A 63 5.22 -5.77 1.60
C PHE A 63 5.95 -7.08 1.26
N ILE A 64 7.28 -6.99 1.15
CA ILE A 64 8.14 -8.15 0.86
C ILE A 64 9.15 -8.35 1.99
N GLY A 65 9.30 -9.59 2.45
CA GLY A 65 10.29 -10.01 3.43
C GLY A 65 9.70 -10.28 4.80
N ASN A 66 10.58 -10.44 5.79
CA ASN A 66 10.22 -10.75 7.17
C ASN A 66 10.56 -9.57 8.09
N LEU A 67 9.69 -9.28 9.05
CA LEU A 67 9.89 -8.25 10.05
C LEU A 67 9.87 -8.90 11.45
N LYS A 68 11.03 -8.90 12.13
CA LYS A 68 11.11 -9.56 13.43
C LYS A 68 10.36 -8.79 14.50
N SER A 69 10.01 -9.48 15.59
CA SER A 69 9.42 -8.83 16.77
C SER A 69 10.27 -7.63 17.22
N GLY A 70 9.64 -6.45 17.32
CA GLY A 70 10.26 -5.19 17.72
C GLY A 70 11.03 -4.45 16.61
N GLU A 71 11.09 -5.00 15.39
CA GLU A 71 11.69 -4.31 14.26
C GLU A 71 10.70 -3.37 13.57
N SER A 72 11.26 -2.34 12.91
CA SER A 72 10.50 -1.48 12.01
C SER A 72 11.22 -1.32 10.69
N THR A 73 10.45 -1.10 9.64
CA THR A 73 10.95 -0.88 8.29
C THR A 73 10.13 0.20 7.58
N GLU A 74 10.73 0.81 6.56
CA GLU A 74 10.03 1.72 5.66
C GLU A 74 9.62 0.97 4.40
N ILE A 75 8.32 1.01 4.08
CA ILE A 75 7.74 0.37 2.90
C ILE A 75 7.28 1.44 1.94
N LYS A 76 7.60 1.26 0.66
CA LYS A 76 7.09 2.07 -0.44
C LYS A 76 6.29 1.20 -1.40
N MET A 77 5.08 1.65 -1.73
CA MET A 77 4.22 1.00 -2.72
C MET A 77 3.63 2.02 -3.68
N GLY A 78 3.50 1.65 -4.95
CA GLY A 78 2.78 2.43 -5.94
C GLY A 78 1.30 2.08 -5.88
N VAL A 79 0.42 3.06 -6.03
CA VAL A 79 -1.03 2.88 -6.08
C VAL A 79 -1.57 3.64 -7.27
N THR A 80 -2.35 3.00 -8.12
CA THR A 80 -2.99 3.66 -9.26
C THR A 80 -4.20 4.46 -8.81
N LEU A 81 -4.52 5.52 -9.54
CA LEU A 81 -5.59 6.46 -9.20
C LEU A 81 -6.46 6.73 -10.43
N HIS A 82 -7.78 6.64 -10.24
CA HIS A 82 -8.77 7.10 -11.21
C HIS A 82 -8.72 8.62 -11.40
N ASN A 83 -8.35 9.38 -10.37
CA ASN A 83 -8.18 10.84 -10.41
C ASN A 83 -7.35 11.34 -9.20
N THR A 84 -6.93 12.61 -9.20
CA THR A 84 -6.16 13.21 -8.08
C THR A 84 -6.99 14.12 -7.16
N GLU A 85 -8.32 14.10 -7.30
CA GLU A 85 -9.25 14.94 -6.53
C GLU A 85 -9.86 14.17 -5.34
N GLU A 86 -10.14 12.89 -5.54
CA GLU A 86 -10.72 12.00 -4.54
C GLU A 86 -9.65 11.41 -3.61
N LYS A 87 -10.03 11.18 -2.36
CA LYS A 87 -9.17 10.48 -1.40
C LYS A 87 -8.95 9.04 -1.83
N MET A 88 -7.78 8.54 -1.49
CA MET A 88 -7.48 7.11 -1.54
C MET A 88 -7.82 6.47 -0.20
N ILE A 89 -8.32 5.24 -0.24
CA ILE A 89 -8.52 4.39 0.94
C ILE A 89 -7.61 3.18 0.77
N LEU A 90 -6.84 2.85 1.80
CA LEU A 90 -6.07 1.61 1.88
C LEU A 90 -6.71 0.73 2.95
N GLU A 91 -7.26 -0.41 2.54
CA GLU A 91 -7.64 -1.48 3.46
C GLU A 91 -6.46 -2.45 3.58
N ILE A 92 -6.03 -2.67 4.82
CA ILE A 92 -4.87 -3.48 5.19
C ILE A 92 -5.37 -4.62 6.08
N ILE A 93 -5.00 -5.85 5.73
CA ILE A 93 -5.46 -7.04 6.43
C ILE A 93 -4.26 -7.95 6.70
N ASN A 94 -4.05 -8.34 7.95
CA ASN A 94 -3.12 -9.40 8.28
C ASN A 94 -3.84 -10.74 8.22
N ILE A 95 -3.57 -11.55 7.20
CA ILE A 95 -4.26 -12.83 6.98
C ILE A 95 -3.75 -13.96 7.88
N ASP A 96 -2.58 -13.79 8.51
CA ASP A 96 -2.06 -14.72 9.50
C ASP A 96 -2.70 -14.51 10.88
N ASP A 97 -3.26 -13.33 11.12
CA ASP A 97 -3.93 -13.08 12.39
C ASP A 97 -5.31 -13.74 12.41
N SER A 98 -5.47 -14.67 13.34
CA SER A 98 -6.75 -15.33 13.64
C SER A 98 -7.89 -14.35 13.94
N SER A 99 -7.58 -13.13 14.38
CA SER A 99 -8.56 -12.07 14.63
C SER A 99 -9.14 -11.46 13.33
N ASN A 100 -8.48 -11.67 12.19
CA ASN A 100 -8.74 -11.00 10.91
C ASN A 100 -8.84 -9.49 11.06
N GLU A 101 -7.94 -8.88 11.83
CA GLU A 101 -7.92 -7.43 12.01
C GLU A 101 -7.79 -6.71 10.66
N LYS A 102 -8.67 -5.72 10.47
CA LYS A 102 -8.71 -4.90 9.28
C LYS A 102 -8.52 -3.45 9.65
N VAL A 103 -7.53 -2.82 9.04
CA VAL A 103 -7.28 -1.39 9.18
C VAL A 103 -7.67 -0.70 7.88
N LYS A 104 -8.41 0.40 7.98
CA LYS A 104 -8.75 1.24 6.82
C LYS A 104 -8.20 2.63 7.03
N GLU A 105 -7.24 3.01 6.18
CA GLU A 105 -6.63 4.34 6.22
C GLU A 105 -7.12 5.19 5.04
N SER A 106 -7.67 6.36 5.35
CA SER A 106 -8.11 7.34 4.35
C SER A 106 -7.03 8.41 4.15
N ILE A 107 -6.42 8.44 2.97
CA ILE A 107 -5.32 9.33 2.63
C ILE A 107 -5.81 10.41 1.66
N LYS A 108 -5.67 11.68 2.05
CA LYS A 108 -5.92 12.81 1.15
C LYS A 108 -4.78 12.93 0.14
N ILE A 109 -5.14 13.09 -1.12
CA ILE A 109 -4.19 13.24 -2.24
C ILE A 109 -3.78 14.71 -2.41
N LYS A 110 -4.71 15.65 -2.20
CA LYS A 110 -4.47 17.10 -2.18
C LYS A 110 -5.15 17.75 -0.97
#